data_AF-A0A2E7DG99-F1
#
_entry.id   AF-A0A2E7DG99-F1
#
_cell.length_a   1.000
_cell.length_b   1.000
_cell.length_c   1.000
_cell.angle_alpha   90.00
_cell.angle_beta   90.00
_cell.angle_gamma   90.00
#
_symmetry.space_group_name_H-M   'P 1'
#
loop_
_entity.id
_entity.type
_entity.pdbx_description
1 polymer ?
#
loop_
_entity_poly.entity_id
_entity_poly.type
_entity_poly.pdbx_seq_one_letter_code
_entity_poly.pdbx_strand_id
1 'polypeptide(L)'
;MAPCLLGCHLFDERLNRLARHPRVLGPTEQLLGQQVFVHQSRINIKQPNGSIVEWHQDWGTYYRVDGILEPRGIMIGVFLDDVTAVNAPVLAVPGSHKDGLVSEAVVDESVPDHEHAAKYRYDITPATMKRLVDEHGLETIEGSAGSIFFMNMAVVHGSSVNISPLKPLSENCLTSFVHSSAHL
;
A
#
# COMPACT_ATOMS: atom_id res chain seq x y z
N MET A 1 -13.67 2.15 8.13
CA MET A 1 -12.65 2.43 7.10
C MET A 1 -11.85 3.64 7.59
N ALA A 2 -10.51 3.56 7.64
CA ALA A 2 -9.71 4.73 7.99
C ALA A 2 -9.93 5.83 6.93
N PRO A 3 -10.05 7.12 7.32
CA PRO A 3 -10.18 8.19 6.34
C PRO A 3 -8.93 8.25 5.46
N CYS A 4 -9.12 8.09 4.15
CA CYS A 4 -8.08 8.30 3.16
C CYS A 4 -8.55 9.32 2.12
N LEU A 5 -7.63 10.16 1.66
CA LEU A 5 -7.90 11.12 0.59
C LEU A 5 -7.29 10.60 -0.70
N LEU A 6 -8.10 10.38 -1.72
CA LEU A 6 -7.67 9.84 -3.02
C LEU A 6 -7.35 10.97 -4.01
N GLY A 7 -6.37 10.73 -4.88
CA GLY A 7 -6.07 11.63 -6.00
C GLY A 7 -5.54 13.02 -5.60
N CYS A 8 -5.06 13.22 -4.36
CA CYS A 8 -4.68 14.55 -3.86
C CYS A 8 -3.62 15.26 -4.73
N HIS A 9 -2.75 14.51 -5.41
CA HIS A 9 -1.76 15.06 -6.34
C HIS A 9 -2.37 15.78 -7.57
N LEU A 10 -3.66 15.56 -7.86
CA LEU A 10 -4.38 16.24 -8.94
C LEU A 10 -4.87 17.63 -8.53
N PHE A 11 -4.98 17.89 -7.22
CA PHE A 11 -5.61 19.11 -6.69
C PHE A 11 -4.69 19.93 -5.78
N ASP A 12 -3.59 19.35 -5.28
CA ASP A 12 -2.57 20.04 -4.49
C ASP A 12 -1.23 20.06 -5.23
N GLU A 13 -0.72 21.26 -5.50
CA GLU A 13 0.52 21.46 -6.25
C GLU A 13 1.75 20.85 -5.55
N ARG A 14 1.80 20.84 -4.22
CA ARG A 14 2.94 20.28 -3.47
C ARG A 14 2.98 18.77 -3.63
N LEU A 15 1.83 18.12 -3.57
CA LEU A 15 1.70 16.68 -3.79
C LEU A 15 1.95 16.31 -5.25
N ASN A 16 1.53 17.15 -6.20
CA ASN A 16 1.88 17.00 -7.61
C ASN A 16 3.41 17.03 -7.84
N ARG A 17 4.09 18.01 -7.21
CA ARG A 17 5.55 18.13 -7.29
C ARG A 17 6.26 16.97 -6.60
N LEU A 18 5.74 16.48 -5.48
CA LEU A 18 6.27 15.30 -4.78
C LEU A 18 6.18 14.05 -5.66
N ALA A 19 5.02 13.82 -6.27
CA ALA A 19 4.78 12.71 -7.21
C ALA A 19 5.76 12.72 -8.40
N ARG A 20 6.23 13.90 -8.81
CA ARG A 20 7.17 14.08 -9.93
C ARG A 20 8.61 14.28 -9.48
N HIS A 21 8.90 14.17 -8.18
CA HIS A 21 10.21 14.53 -7.65
C HIS A 21 11.28 13.52 -8.10
N PRO A 22 12.51 13.95 -8.48
CA PRO A 22 13.55 13.03 -8.95
C PRO A 22 13.94 11.93 -7.95
N ARG A 23 13.85 12.20 -6.64
CA ARG A 23 14.09 11.20 -5.58
C ARG A 23 12.98 10.13 -5.47
N VAL A 24 11.84 10.36 -6.12
CA VAL A 24 10.72 9.41 -6.22
C VAL A 24 10.79 8.70 -7.57
N LEU A 25 10.82 9.47 -8.67
CA LEU A 25 10.81 8.90 -10.02
C LEU A 25 12.08 8.10 -10.34
N GLY A 26 13.27 8.62 -10.05
CA GLY A 26 14.53 7.99 -10.43
C GLY A 26 14.68 6.56 -9.91
N PRO A 27 14.54 6.31 -8.60
CA PRO A 27 14.58 4.94 -8.06
C PRO A 27 13.46 4.05 -8.61
N THR A 28 12.27 4.60 -8.83
CA THR A 28 11.12 3.84 -9.33
C THR A 28 11.33 3.36 -10.77
N GLU A 29 11.77 4.26 -11.65
CA GLU A 29 12.12 3.93 -13.03
C GLU A 29 13.32 2.98 -13.10
N GLN A 30 14.29 3.12 -12.19
CA GLN A 30 15.40 2.18 -12.07
C GLN A 30 14.93 0.77 -11.66
N LEU A 31 14.03 0.67 -10.68
CA LEU A 31 13.49 -0.62 -10.21
C LEU A 31 12.66 -1.32 -11.28
N LEU A 32 11.99 -0.57 -12.15
CA LEU A 32 11.07 -1.13 -13.16
C LEU A 32 11.65 -1.20 -14.56
N GLY A 33 12.76 -0.49 -14.82
CA GLY A 33 13.49 -0.46 -16.08
C GLY A 33 12.86 0.41 -17.17
N GLN A 34 11.98 1.36 -16.81
CA GLN A 34 11.18 2.12 -17.78
C GLN A 34 10.51 3.35 -17.16
N GLN A 35 9.93 4.20 -18.00
CA GLN A 35 9.07 5.30 -17.57
C GLN A 35 7.79 4.80 -16.87
N VAL A 36 7.29 5.64 -15.96
CA VAL A 36 6.20 5.30 -15.04
C VAL A 36 5.14 6.40 -14.96
N PHE A 37 3.93 6.05 -14.50
CA PHE A 37 2.84 7.00 -14.25
C PHE A 37 2.12 6.68 -12.92
N VAL A 38 1.36 7.66 -12.39
CA VAL A 38 0.59 7.49 -11.15
C VAL A 38 -0.65 6.63 -11.44
N HIS A 39 -0.73 5.40 -10.89
CA HIS A 39 -1.95 4.60 -10.96
C HIS A 39 -2.97 5.07 -9.91
N GLN A 40 -2.50 5.27 -8.68
CA GLN A 40 -3.32 5.73 -7.56
C GLN A 40 -2.49 6.62 -6.64
N SER A 41 -3.11 7.58 -5.98
CA SER A 41 -2.49 8.25 -4.83
C SER A 41 -3.48 8.32 -3.69
N ARG A 42 -3.04 8.04 -2.47
CA ARG A 42 -3.82 8.16 -1.24
C ARG A 42 -2.99 8.78 -0.13
N ILE A 43 -3.61 9.60 0.72
CA ILE A 43 -3.03 9.96 2.03
C ILE A 43 -3.77 9.14 3.07
N ASN A 44 -3.07 8.29 3.85
CA ASN A 44 -3.71 7.58 4.95
C ASN A 44 -3.47 8.33 6.25
N ILE A 45 -4.55 8.68 6.93
CA ILE A 45 -4.49 9.43 8.18
C ILE A 45 -4.74 8.45 9.32
N LYS A 46 -3.70 8.15 10.11
CA LYS A 46 -3.78 7.26 11.28
C LYS A 46 -4.03 8.09 12.54
N GLN A 47 -5.30 8.24 12.93
CA GLN A 47 -5.61 8.84 14.22
C GLN A 47 -5.26 7.90 15.38
N PRO A 48 -4.93 8.42 16.58
CA PRO A 48 -4.89 7.61 17.79
C PRO A 48 -6.22 6.85 17.95
N ASN A 49 -6.15 5.57 18.28
CA ASN A 49 -7.28 4.64 18.31
C ASN A 49 -8.05 4.55 16.98
N GLY A 50 -7.35 4.75 15.86
CA GLY A 50 -7.90 4.63 14.50
C GLY A 50 -8.27 3.19 14.11
N SER A 51 -8.36 2.91 12.82
CA SER A 51 -8.71 1.56 12.32
C SER A 51 -7.49 0.74 11.92
N ILE A 52 -7.64 -0.59 11.98
CA ILE A 52 -6.70 -1.55 11.40
C ILE A 52 -6.71 -1.41 9.88
N VAL A 53 -5.53 -1.59 9.27
CA VAL A 53 -5.40 -1.93 7.86
C VAL A 53 -5.06 -3.41 7.81
N GLU A 54 -6.02 -4.21 7.37
CA GLU A 54 -5.89 -5.67 7.32
C GLU A 54 -4.74 -6.10 6.41
N TRP A 55 -4.25 -7.33 6.61
CA TRP A 55 -3.24 -7.92 5.73
C TRP A 55 -3.76 -8.01 4.30
N HIS A 56 -3.04 -7.39 3.37
CA HIS A 56 -3.43 -7.35 1.97
C HIS A 56 -2.22 -7.24 1.04
N GLN A 57 -2.51 -7.33 -0.26
CA GLN A 57 -1.62 -6.95 -1.36
C GLN A 57 -2.37 -5.91 -2.19
N ASP A 58 -1.78 -4.75 -2.47
CA ASP A 58 -2.41 -3.74 -3.35
C ASP A 58 -2.68 -4.35 -4.75
N TRP A 59 -1.77 -5.22 -5.24
CA TRP A 59 -1.96 -5.94 -6.50
C TRP A 59 -3.22 -6.78 -6.53
N GLY A 60 -3.68 -7.32 -5.40
CA GLY A 60 -4.86 -8.17 -5.37
C GLY A 60 -6.13 -7.45 -5.81
N THR A 61 -6.25 -6.17 -5.44
CA THR A 61 -7.34 -5.31 -5.91
C THR A 61 -7.11 -4.92 -7.37
N TYR A 62 -5.91 -4.46 -7.74
CA TYR A 62 -5.65 -3.98 -9.11
C TYR A 62 -5.76 -5.10 -10.16
N TYR A 63 -5.40 -6.34 -9.82
CA TYR A 63 -5.57 -7.51 -10.68
C TYR A 63 -7.04 -7.80 -10.97
N ARG A 64 -7.89 -7.76 -9.94
CA ARG A 64 -9.29 -8.18 -10.02
C ARG A 64 -10.24 -7.08 -10.47
N VAL A 65 -9.93 -5.83 -10.16
CA VAL A 65 -10.79 -4.67 -10.40
C VAL A 65 -10.30 -3.84 -11.58
N ASP A 66 -8.98 -3.62 -11.67
CA ASP A 66 -8.40 -2.68 -12.64
C ASP A 66 -7.78 -3.38 -13.87
N GLY A 67 -7.72 -4.73 -13.88
CA GLY A 67 -7.16 -5.51 -14.99
C GLY A 67 -5.63 -5.56 -15.04
N ILE A 68 -4.93 -5.23 -13.94
CA ILE A 68 -3.46 -5.26 -13.88
C ILE A 68 -2.95 -6.69 -13.73
N LEU A 69 -2.59 -7.32 -14.84
CA LEU A 69 -2.24 -8.75 -14.91
C LEU A 69 -0.91 -9.13 -14.25
N GLU A 70 0.02 -8.19 -14.10
CA GLU A 70 1.35 -8.45 -13.53
C GLU A 70 1.66 -7.50 -12.36
N PRO A 71 2.37 -7.94 -11.31
CA PRO A 71 2.73 -7.13 -10.15
C PRO A 71 3.90 -6.17 -10.41
N ARG A 72 3.92 -5.54 -11.60
CA ARG A 72 4.98 -4.63 -12.05
C ARG A 72 4.74 -3.21 -11.59
N GLY A 73 4.52 -3.04 -10.28
CA GLY A 73 4.36 -1.73 -9.67
C GLY A 73 4.96 -1.61 -8.28
N ILE A 74 5.24 -0.37 -7.93
CA ILE A 74 5.99 0.02 -6.73
C ILE A 74 5.12 0.97 -5.90
N MET A 75 4.68 0.49 -4.75
CA MET A 75 4.14 1.36 -3.72
C MET A 75 5.27 2.24 -3.18
N ILE A 76 5.05 3.55 -3.22
CA ILE A 76 5.98 4.54 -2.66
C ILE A 76 5.30 5.22 -1.48
N GLY A 77 5.90 5.05 -0.30
CA GLY A 77 5.47 5.76 0.90
C GLY A 77 6.44 6.87 1.25
N VAL A 78 5.89 8.05 1.52
CA VAL A 78 6.62 9.18 2.10
C VAL A 78 6.09 9.44 3.49
N PHE A 79 6.96 9.33 4.49
CA PHE A 79 6.61 9.62 5.87
C PHE A 79 6.51 11.13 6.08
N LEU A 80 5.34 11.62 6.51
CA LEU A 80 5.20 13.05 6.86
C LEU A 80 5.54 13.31 8.34
N ASP A 81 5.55 12.26 9.16
CA ASP A 81 5.96 12.26 10.56
C ASP A 81 6.96 11.12 10.80
N ASP A 82 7.63 11.12 11.95
CA ASP A 82 8.48 9.99 12.35
C ASP A 82 7.62 8.73 12.54
N VAL A 83 8.04 7.63 11.93
CA VAL A 83 7.43 6.30 12.04
C VAL A 83 8.37 5.39 12.81
N THR A 84 7.85 4.78 13.86
CA THR A 84 8.57 3.95 14.83
C THR A 84 7.77 2.69 15.15
N ALA A 85 8.38 1.69 15.77
CA ALA A 85 7.68 0.49 16.23
C ALA A 85 6.42 0.73 17.10
N VAL A 86 6.31 1.90 17.75
CA VAL A 86 5.26 2.16 18.76
C VAL A 86 4.09 3.02 18.28
N ASN A 87 4.17 3.62 17.09
CA ASN A 87 3.08 4.46 16.55
C ASN A 87 2.35 3.81 15.36
N ALA A 88 2.21 2.48 15.42
CA ALA A 88 1.57 1.64 14.40
C ALA A 88 2.19 1.81 13.01
N PRO A 89 3.44 1.35 12.80
CA PRO A 89 4.06 1.38 11.49
C PRO A 89 3.39 0.35 10.56
N VAL A 90 3.67 0.47 9.27
CA VAL A 90 3.38 -0.60 8.32
C VAL A 90 4.22 -1.81 8.69
N LEU A 91 3.55 -2.95 8.84
CA LEU A 91 4.17 -4.26 8.93
C LEU A 91 4.18 -4.89 7.55
N ALA A 92 5.31 -5.46 7.16
CA ALA A 92 5.48 -6.14 5.88
C ALA A 92 6.11 -7.51 6.08
N VAL A 93 5.77 -8.45 5.19
CA VAL A 93 6.43 -9.76 5.08
C VAL A 93 7.49 -9.66 3.99
N PRO A 94 8.79 -9.56 4.31
CA PRO A 94 9.84 -9.42 3.30
C PRO A 94 9.81 -10.55 2.28
N GLY A 95 10.07 -10.30 1.00
CA GLY A 95 10.15 -11.38 0.01
C GLY A 95 8.81 -12.01 -0.43
N SER A 96 7.69 -11.78 0.25
CA SER A 96 6.39 -12.40 -0.06
C SER A 96 5.82 -12.03 -1.44
N HIS A 97 6.35 -10.99 -2.09
CA HIS A 97 6.02 -10.64 -3.48
C HIS A 97 6.40 -11.75 -4.47
N LYS A 98 7.27 -12.70 -4.06
CA LYS A 98 7.68 -13.86 -4.87
C LYS A 98 6.66 -14.99 -4.85
N ASP A 99 5.73 -15.01 -3.89
CA ASP A 99 4.65 -15.99 -3.79
C ASP A 99 3.49 -15.69 -4.73
N GLY A 100 3.54 -14.57 -5.46
CA GLY A 100 2.46 -14.13 -6.32
C GLY A 100 1.25 -13.65 -5.51
N LEU A 101 0.05 -13.90 -6.04
CA LEU A 101 -1.19 -13.41 -5.44
C LEU A 101 -1.73 -14.43 -4.43
N VAL A 102 -1.65 -14.10 -3.14
CA VAL A 102 -2.01 -15.00 -2.03
C VAL A 102 -3.34 -14.64 -1.36
N SER A 103 -3.89 -13.46 -1.65
CA SER A 103 -5.22 -13.05 -1.18
C SER A 103 -6.32 -13.83 -1.90
N GLU A 104 -7.37 -14.23 -1.19
CA GLU A 104 -8.57 -14.88 -1.72
C GLU A 104 -9.71 -13.87 -1.86
N ALA A 105 -10.52 -13.99 -2.92
CA ALA A 105 -11.72 -13.18 -3.08
C ALA A 105 -12.88 -13.82 -2.31
N VAL A 106 -13.33 -13.16 -1.25
CA VAL A 106 -14.41 -13.61 -0.37
C VAL A 106 -15.59 -12.66 -0.54
N VAL A 107 -16.80 -13.20 -0.68
CA VAL A 107 -18.01 -12.37 -0.75
C VAL A 107 -18.21 -11.66 0.59
N ASP A 108 -18.36 -10.34 0.54
CA ASP A 108 -18.71 -9.52 1.69
C ASP A 108 -20.23 -9.37 1.77
N GLU A 109 -20.84 -10.20 2.61
CA GLU A 109 -22.29 -10.17 2.84
C GLU A 109 -22.76 -8.89 3.55
N SER A 110 -21.84 -8.06 4.07
CA SER A 110 -22.17 -6.80 4.73
C SER A 110 -22.35 -5.62 3.76
N VAL A 111 -21.93 -5.78 2.49
CA VAL A 111 -22.04 -4.74 1.47
C VAL A 111 -23.40 -4.86 0.75
N PRO A 112 -24.28 -3.84 0.80
CA PRO A 112 -25.61 -3.92 0.19
C PRO A 112 -25.60 -4.02 -1.35
N ASP A 113 -24.52 -3.55 -1.99
CA ASP A 113 -24.32 -3.62 -3.44
C ASP A 113 -23.58 -4.90 -3.81
N HIS A 114 -24.33 -5.89 -4.28
CA HIS A 114 -23.82 -7.19 -4.72
C HIS A 114 -23.55 -7.27 -6.23
N GLU A 115 -23.75 -6.19 -7.00
CA GLU A 115 -23.60 -6.24 -8.46
C GLU A 115 -22.19 -5.88 -8.93
N HIS A 116 -21.37 -5.23 -8.10
CA HIS A 116 -20.04 -4.71 -8.49
C HIS A 116 -18.87 -5.32 -7.70
N ALA A 117 -17.65 -4.87 -8.02
CA ALA A 117 -16.41 -5.29 -7.37
C ALA A 117 -16.41 -5.05 -5.84
N ALA A 118 -17.25 -4.14 -5.34
CA ALA A 118 -17.42 -3.85 -3.92
C ALA A 118 -17.96 -5.04 -3.11
N LYS A 119 -18.54 -6.06 -3.76
CA LYS A 119 -19.04 -7.27 -3.10
C LYS A 119 -17.95 -8.22 -2.61
N TYR A 120 -16.69 -8.00 -2.99
CA TYR A 120 -15.58 -8.88 -2.60
C TYR A 120 -14.64 -8.17 -1.63
N ARG A 121 -14.31 -8.85 -0.54
CA ARG A 121 -13.09 -8.59 0.25
C ARG A 121 -11.96 -9.49 -0.24
N TYR A 122 -10.74 -8.99 -0.19
CA TYR A 122 -9.55 -9.71 -0.59
C TYR A 122 -8.76 -10.09 0.65
N ASP A 123 -9.16 -11.22 1.25
CA ASP A 123 -8.66 -11.63 2.56
C ASP A 123 -7.43 -12.54 2.40
N ILE A 124 -6.44 -12.38 3.27
CA ILE A 124 -5.37 -13.36 3.43
C ILE A 124 -5.71 -14.20 4.67
N THR A 125 -5.85 -15.50 4.48
CA THR A 125 -6.27 -16.39 5.58
C THR A 125 -5.22 -16.43 6.70
N PRO A 126 -5.61 -16.67 7.96
CA PRO A 126 -4.66 -16.82 9.06
C PRO A 126 -3.62 -17.92 8.81
N ALA A 127 -4.00 -19.01 8.14
CA ALA A 127 -3.09 -20.09 7.78
C ALA A 127 -2.03 -19.62 6.76
N THR A 128 -2.45 -18.88 5.72
CA THR A 128 -1.54 -18.29 4.74
C THR A 128 -0.62 -17.26 5.38
N MET A 129 -1.15 -16.36 6.23
CA MET A 129 -0.32 -15.40 6.95
C MET A 129 0.72 -16.09 7.83
N LYS A 130 0.34 -17.13 8.57
CA LYS A 130 1.29 -17.89 9.40
C LYS A 130 2.40 -18.50 8.56
N ARG A 131 2.05 -19.17 7.45
CA ARG A 131 3.04 -19.77 6.54
C ARG A 131 4.03 -18.71 6.04
N LEU A 132 3.52 -17.58 5.56
CA LEU A 132 4.34 -16.51 5.02
C LEU A 132 5.31 -15.94 6.07
N VAL A 133 4.84 -15.71 7.30
CA VAL A 133 5.70 -15.22 8.38
C VAL A 133 6.72 -16.28 8.81
N ASP A 134 6.37 -17.57 8.84
CA ASP A 134 7.32 -18.64 9.15
C ASP A 134 8.43 -18.74 8.08
N GLU A 135 8.11 -18.50 6.81
CA GLU A 135 9.04 -18.62 5.67
C GLU A 135 9.89 -17.36 5.46
N HIS A 136 9.35 -16.18 5.75
CA HIS A 136 9.93 -14.90 5.35
C HIS A 136 10.18 -13.91 6.50
N GLY A 137 9.61 -14.18 7.68
CA GLY A 137 9.63 -13.24 8.80
C GLY A 137 8.60 -12.13 8.67
N LEU A 138 8.67 -11.19 9.62
CA LEU A 138 7.82 -10.02 9.68
C LEU A 138 8.61 -8.82 10.18
N GLU A 139 8.52 -7.71 9.46
CA GLU A 139 9.30 -6.50 9.76
C GLU A 139 8.43 -5.25 9.78
N THR A 140 8.87 -4.27 10.56
CA THR A 140 8.31 -2.91 10.59
C THR A 140 9.01 -2.04 9.55
N ILE A 141 8.25 -1.21 8.85
CA ILE A 141 8.81 -0.14 8.01
C ILE A 141 8.85 1.15 8.83
N GLU A 142 10.05 1.53 9.25
CA GLU A 142 10.31 2.68 10.15
C GLU A 142 11.21 3.73 9.48
N GLY A 143 11.16 4.97 9.98
CA GLY A 143 11.98 6.05 9.46
C GLY A 143 11.55 7.42 9.98
N SER A 144 12.45 8.39 9.92
CA SER A 144 12.12 9.77 10.29
C SER A 144 11.22 10.44 9.25
N ALA A 145 10.55 11.53 9.61
CA ALA A 145 9.80 12.38 8.69
C ALA A 145 10.66 12.77 7.47
N GLY A 146 10.05 12.70 6.29
CA GLY A 146 10.70 12.91 5.00
C GLY A 146 11.40 11.67 4.42
N SER A 147 11.47 10.56 5.17
CA SER A 147 11.97 9.28 4.62
C SER A 147 11.02 8.74 3.55
N ILE A 148 11.61 8.02 2.60
CA ILE A 148 10.90 7.39 1.49
C ILE A 148 11.20 5.90 1.51
N PHE A 149 10.16 5.08 1.37
CA PHE A 149 10.34 3.65 1.14
C PHE A 149 9.65 3.22 -0.16
N PHE A 150 10.18 2.15 -0.74
CA PHE A 150 9.71 1.55 -1.99
C PHE A 150 9.39 0.09 -1.73
N MET A 151 8.20 -0.35 -2.13
CA MET A 151 7.73 -1.71 -1.87
C MET A 151 6.98 -2.23 -3.09
N ASN A 152 7.26 -3.46 -3.52
CA ASN A 152 6.49 -4.07 -4.61
C ASN A 152 5.01 -4.22 -4.21
N MET A 153 4.10 -3.96 -5.13
CA MET A 153 2.64 -4.03 -4.90
C MET A 153 2.09 -5.41 -4.51
N ALA A 154 2.87 -6.48 -4.68
CA ALA A 154 2.55 -7.83 -4.23
C ALA A 154 3.15 -8.18 -2.85
N VAL A 155 3.86 -7.27 -2.19
CA VAL A 155 4.28 -7.51 -0.80
C VAL A 155 3.05 -7.53 0.10
N VAL A 156 2.97 -8.55 0.96
CA VAL A 156 1.92 -8.69 1.97
C VAL A 156 2.25 -7.72 3.09
N HIS A 157 1.31 -6.83 3.36
CA HIS A 157 1.49 -5.79 4.36
C HIS A 157 0.16 -5.40 5.02
N GLY A 158 0.27 -4.77 6.19
CA GLY A 158 -0.86 -4.28 6.99
C GLY A 158 -0.37 -3.35 8.09
N SER A 159 -1.27 -2.76 8.86
CA SER A 159 -0.89 -1.94 10.01
C SER A 159 -1.93 -2.02 11.13
N SER A 160 -1.44 -2.05 12.37
CA SER A 160 -2.29 -2.21 13.55
C SER A 160 -3.01 -0.91 13.91
N VAL A 161 -3.77 -0.97 15.00
CA VAL A 161 -4.28 0.23 15.69
C VAL A 161 -3.12 0.97 16.35
N ASN A 162 -3.12 2.29 16.26
CA ASN A 162 -2.22 3.13 17.05
C ASN A 162 -2.85 3.40 18.42
N ILE A 163 -2.43 2.66 19.45
CA ILE A 163 -2.86 2.87 20.84
C ILE A 163 -1.98 3.86 21.61
N SER A 164 -0.88 4.33 21.00
CA SER A 164 0.03 5.27 21.63
C SER A 164 -0.55 6.69 21.62
N PRO A 165 -0.10 7.58 22.53
CA PRO A 165 -0.44 9.00 22.46
C PRO A 165 0.32 9.74 21.35
N LEU A 166 1.26 9.08 20.67
CA LEU A 166 2.04 9.67 19.59
C LEU A 166 1.15 9.77 18.36
N LYS A 167 1.21 10.93 17.70
CA LYS A 167 0.53 11.15 16.42
C LYS A 167 1.45 10.68 15.29
N PRO A 168 1.10 9.65 14.52
CA PRO A 168 1.35 9.66 13.10
C PRO A 168 0.22 10.50 12.49
N LEU A 169 0.43 11.79 12.18
CA LEU A 169 -0.60 12.54 11.46
C LEU A 169 -0.82 11.98 10.04
N SER A 170 0.11 11.16 9.55
CA SER A 170 -0.13 10.34 8.37
C SER A 170 0.72 9.06 8.36
N GLU A 171 0.08 7.93 8.09
CA GLU A 171 0.77 6.87 7.38
C GLU A 171 0.69 7.22 5.90
N ASN A 172 1.79 7.75 5.37
CA ASN A 172 2.07 7.79 3.94
C ASN A 172 1.22 8.81 3.16
N CYS A 173 1.89 9.77 2.52
CA CYS A 173 1.46 10.13 1.16
C CYS A 173 1.80 8.91 0.28
N LEU A 174 0.87 7.97 0.20
CA LEU A 174 1.00 6.76 -0.58
C LEU A 174 0.72 7.14 -2.02
N THR A 175 1.77 7.23 -2.82
CA THR A 175 1.59 7.38 -4.26
C THR A 175 1.88 6.01 -4.85
N SER A 176 0.82 5.30 -5.22
CA SER A 176 0.91 4.07 -6.01
C SER A 176 1.26 4.46 -7.44
N PHE A 177 2.53 4.28 -7.81
CA PHE A 177 2.94 4.22 -9.21
C PHE A 177 3.15 2.72 -9.50
N VAL A 178 2.50 2.09 -10.47
CA VAL A 178 2.96 2.02 -11.85
C VAL A 178 2.00 1.09 -12.58
N HIS A 179 1.73 1.39 -13.85
CA HIS A 179 1.72 0.36 -14.88
C HIS A 179 2.71 0.73 -16.00
N SER A 180 3.25 -0.30 -16.64
CA SER A 180 4.02 -0.20 -17.86
C SER A 180 3.06 -0.25 -19.04
N SER A 181 2.80 0.87 -19.72
CA SER A 181 2.27 0.78 -21.08
C SER A 181 3.41 0.38 -22.01
N ALA A 182 3.77 -0.91 -22.04
CA ALA A 182 4.43 -1.47 -23.21
C ALA A 182 3.40 -1.89 -24.28
N HIS A 183 2.13 -2.09 -23.91
CA HIS A 183 1.06 -2.48 -24.84
C HIS A 183 -0.27 -1.76 -24.51
N LEU A 184 -0.41 -0.53 -25.00
CA LEU A 184 -1.68 0.00 -25.50
C LEU A 184 -1.48 0.31 -26.99
#